data_AF-A0A6P0K9B2-F1
#
_entry.id   AF-A0A6P0K9B2-F1
#
_cell.length_a   1.000
_cell.length_b   1.000
_cell.length_c   1.000
_cell.angle_alpha   90.00
_cell.angle_beta   90.00
_cell.angle_gamma   90.00
#
_symmetry.space_group_name_H-M   'P 1'
#
loop_
_entity.id
_entity.type
_entity.pdbx_description
1 polymer ?
#
loop_
_entity_poly.entity_id
_entity_poly.type
_entity_poly.pdbx_seq_one_letter_code
_entity_poly.pdbx_strand_id
1 'polypeptide(L)' 'MFLAGLVPKLQQAGHWKFTHFRPGEGEDPFHSLALALVPLFMPKVVGDEKFKETSKIAKYLYNEDYPLSLLYFYRNPT' A
#
# COMPACT_ATOMS: atom_id res chain seq x y z
N MET A 1 13.72 15.88 10.50
CA MET A 1 12.61 16.78 10.14
C MET A 1 12.96 17.46 8.80
N PHE A 2 12.78 16.79 7.66
CA PHE A 2 13.25 17.29 6.34
C PHE A 2 12.22 17.16 5.20
N LEU A 3 11.14 16.37 5.40
CA LEU A 3 10.13 16.11 4.37
C LEU A 3 8.86 16.99 4.49
N ALA A 4 8.76 17.84 5.52
CA ALA A 4 7.53 18.59 5.81
C ALA A 4 7.09 19.54 4.67
N GLY A 5 8.03 20.03 3.85
CA GLY A 5 7.73 20.87 2.68
C GLY A 5 7.60 20.11 1.35
N LEU A 6 8.01 18.84 1.28
CA LEU A 6 7.98 18.06 0.05
C LEU A 6 6.63 17.39 -0.18
N VAL A 7 6.03 16.85 0.88
CA VAL A 7 4.72 16.18 0.82
C VAL A 7 3.62 17.11 0.29
N PRO A 8 3.48 18.36 0.77
CA PRO A 8 2.45 19.28 0.27
C PRO A 8 2.64 19.65 -1.21
N LYS A 9 3.90 19.83 -1.64
CA LYS A 9 4.24 20.15 -3.04
C LYS A 9 3.91 19.00 -3.99
N LEU A 10 4.20 17.76 -3.58
CA LEU A 10 3.87 16.57 -4.37
C LEU A 10 2.36 16.32 -4.44
N GLN A 11 1.61 16.57 -3.36
CA GLN A 11 0.15 16.48 -3.40
C GLN A 11 -0.46 17.45 -4.42
N GLN A 12 0.07 18.67 -4.52
CA GLN A 12 -0.40 19.69 -5.46
C GLN A 12 0.02 19.41 -6.91
N ALA A 13 1.20 18.82 -7.13
CA ALA A 13 1.78 18.68 -8.47
C ALA A 13 1.23 17.51 -9.30
N GLY A 14 0.52 16.54 -8.71
CA GLY A 14 0.13 15.34 -9.49
C GLY A 14 -0.76 14.31 -8.83
N HIS A 15 -1.64 14.70 -7.88
CA HIS A 15 -2.58 13.78 -7.21
C HIS A 15 -1.90 12.58 -6.51
N TRP A 16 -0.67 12.77 -6.03
CA TRP A 16 0.09 11.73 -5.35
C TRP A 16 -0.67 11.24 -4.12
N LYS A 17 -0.87 9.92 -4.03
CA LYS A 17 -1.48 9.29 -2.86
C LYS A 17 -0.39 8.82 -1.91
N PHE A 18 -0.57 9.09 -0.62
CA PHE A 18 0.39 8.75 0.42
C PHE A 18 -0.20 7.68 1.34
N THR A 19 0.66 6.80 1.83
CA THR A 19 0.33 5.88 2.90
C THR A 19 1.44 5.87 3.93
N HIS A 20 1.13 5.43 5.14
CA HIS A 20 2.09 5.34 6.23
C HIS A 20 2.42 3.89 6.47
N PHE A 21 3.71 3.57 6.41
CA PHE A 21 4.25 2.25 6.70
C PHE A 21 5.12 2.35 7.95
N ARG A 22 4.83 1.50 8.92
CA ARG A 22 5.65 1.31 10.12
C ARG A 22 5.80 -0.20 10.33
N PRO A 23 6.92 -0.80 9.94
CA PRO A 23 7.25 -2.16 10.35
C PRO A 23 7.72 -2.06 11.80
N GLY A 24 6.82 -2.25 12.77
CA GLY A 24 7.25 -2.31 14.16
C GLY A 24 8.28 -3.42 14.39
N GLU A 25 9.04 -3.35 15.48
CA GLU A 25 9.86 -4.50 15.88
C GLU A 25 8.95 -5.71 16.16
N GLY A 26 9.24 -6.84 15.53
CA GLY A 26 8.44 -8.07 15.67
C GLY A 26 7.20 -8.16 14.78
N GLU A 27 6.91 -7.16 13.94
CA GLU A 27 5.84 -7.23 12.94
C GLU A 27 6.35 -7.84 11.61
N ASP A 28 5.47 -8.56 10.90
CA ASP A 28 5.75 -9.00 9.53
C ASP A 28 5.80 -7.77 8.60
N PRO A 29 6.96 -7.41 8.03
CA PRO A 29 7.11 -6.20 7.24
C PRO A 29 6.27 -6.24 5.95
N PHE A 30 6.03 -7.41 5.38
CA PHE A 30 5.20 -7.57 4.19
C PHE A 30 3.71 -7.42 4.52
N HIS A 31 3.29 -7.92 5.68
CA HIS A 31 1.94 -7.69 6.17
C HIS A 31 1.70 -6.20 6.50
N SER A 32 2.62 -5.56 7.23
CA SER A 32 2.51 -4.13 7.55
C SER A 32 2.56 -3.25 6.29
N LEU A 33 3.31 -3.65 5.26
CA LEU A 33 3.33 -2.97 3.97
C LEU A 33 2.01 -3.18 3.22
N ALA A 34 1.52 -4.41 3.13
CA ALA A 34 0.23 -4.71 2.51
C ALA A 34 -0.91 -3.92 3.18
N LEU A 35 -0.91 -3.82 4.51
CA LEU A 35 -1.91 -3.08 5.29
C LEU A 35 -1.94 -1.60 4.92
N ALA A 36 -0.76 -1.01 4.68
CA ALA A 36 -0.61 0.37 4.22
C ALA A 36 -1.07 0.54 2.75
N LEU A 37 -0.89 -0.48 1.91
CA LEU A 37 -1.21 -0.44 0.49
C LEU A 37 -2.68 -0.69 0.18
N VAL A 38 -3.37 -1.57 0.91
CA VAL A 38 -4.78 -1.91 0.67
C VAL A 38 -5.71 -0.68 0.60
N PRO A 39 -5.75 0.24 1.57
CA PRO A 39 -6.62 1.42 1.49
C PRO A 39 -6.22 2.37 0.34
N LEU A 40 -4.98 2.31 -0.14
CA LEU A 40 -4.48 3.14 -1.24
C LEU A 40 -4.99 2.64 -2.60
N PHE A 41 -4.94 1.33 -2.81
CA PHE A 41 -5.31 0.65 -4.06
C PHE A 41 -6.78 0.26 -4.10
N MET A 42 -7.35 -0.10 -2.95
CA MET A 42 -8.68 -0.68 -2.80
C MET A 42 -9.50 0.11 -1.75
N PRO A 43 -9.79 1.40 -1.99
CA PRO A 43 -10.44 2.27 -1.00
C PRO A 43 -11.88 1.85 -0.64
N LYS A 44 -12.49 0.96 -1.43
CA LYS A 44 -13.84 0.44 -1.19
C LYS A 44 -13.86 -0.83 -0.31
N VAL A 45 -12.71 -1.45 -0.07
CA VAL A 45 -12.60 -2.68 0.72
C VAL A 45 -12.58 -2.32 2.20
N VAL A 46 -13.52 -2.87 2.97
CA VAL A 46 -13.74 -2.56 4.39
C VAL A 46 -13.93 -3.84 5.21
N GLY A 47 -13.83 -3.74 6.54
CA GLY A 47 -14.08 -4.85 7.45
C GLY A 47 -13.18 -6.06 7.17
N ASP A 48 -13.78 -7.26 7.23
CA ASP A 48 -13.07 -8.53 7.09
C ASP A 48 -12.42 -8.72 5.70
N GLU A 49 -12.99 -8.12 4.66
CA GLU A 49 -12.40 -8.16 3.31
C GLU A 49 -11.05 -7.45 3.26
N LYS A 50 -10.87 -6.38 4.06
CA LYS A 50 -9.60 -5.67 4.16
C LYS A 50 -8.50 -6.58 4.70
N PHE A 51 -8.83 -7.42 5.69
CA PHE A 51 -7.87 -8.36 6.27
C PHE A 51 -7.49 -9.47 5.27
N LYS A 52 -8.47 -9.99 4.51
CA LYS A 52 -8.24 -10.99 3.46
C LYS A 52 -7.33 -10.45 2.36
N GLU A 53 -7.63 -9.25 1.84
CA GLU A 53 -6.81 -8.63 0.79
C GLU A 53 -5.42 -8.26 1.30
N THR A 54 -5.29 -7.77 2.54
CA THR A 54 -3.99 -7.51 3.17
C THR A 54 -3.15 -8.77 3.22
N SER A 55 -3.72 -9.89 3.67
CA SER A 55 -3.03 -11.16 3.79
C SER A 55 -2.62 -11.73 2.43
N LYS A 56 -3.46 -11.55 1.40
CA LYS A 56 -3.18 -11.97 0.03
C LYS A 56 -2.01 -11.18 -0.57
N ILE A 57 -2.06 -9.84 -0.45
CA ILE A 57 -0.98 -8.96 -0.95
C ILE A 57 0.33 -9.22 -0.20
N ALA A 58 0.29 -9.42 1.12
CA ALA A 58 1.48 -9.72 1.91
C ALA A 58 2.20 -10.99 1.41
N LYS A 59 1.45 -12.05 1.12
CA LYS A 59 1.99 -13.29 0.56
C LYS A 59 2.63 -13.07 -0.81
N TYR A 60 2.01 -12.27 -1.67
CA TYR A 60 2.58 -11.95 -2.98
C TYR A 60 3.86 -11.13 -2.90
N LEU A 61 3.91 -10.16 -1.98
CA LEU A 61 5.11 -9.37 -1.74
C LEU A 61 6.25 -10.24 -1.18
N TYR A 62 5.93 -11.21 -0.32
CA TYR A 62 6.90 -12.13 0.25
C TYR A 62 7.47 -13.12 -0.78
N ASN A 63 6.62 -13.68 -1.64
CA ASN A 63 7.03 -14.68 -2.63
C ASN A 63 7.71 -14.08 -3.88
N GLU A 64 7.79 -12.76 -4.00
CA GLU A 64 8.20 -12.03 -5.22
C GLU A 64 7.35 -12.35 -6.47
N ASP A 65 6.21 -13.04 -6.30
CA ASP A 65 5.32 -13.46 -7.40
C ASP A 65 4.74 -12.28 -8.20
N TYR A 66 4.70 -11.09 -7.59
CA TYR A 66 4.12 -9.87 -8.18
C TYR A 66 4.98 -8.63 -7.85
N PRO A 67 5.63 -8.00 -8.84
CA PRO A 67 6.28 -6.72 -8.63
C PRO A 67 5.25 -5.65 -8.24
N LEU A 68 5.64 -4.68 -7.41
CA LEU A 68 4.79 -3.57 -6.95
C LEU A 68 4.11 -2.81 -8.11
N SER A 69 4.72 -2.81 -9.30
CA SER A 69 4.15 -2.24 -10.52
C SER A 69 2.85 -2.94 -10.97
N LEU A 70 2.72 -4.25 -10.76
CA LEU A 70 1.53 -5.03 -11.13
C LEU A 70 0.33 -4.78 -10.21
N LEU A 71 0.55 -4.43 -8.94
CA LEU A 71 -0.52 -3.98 -8.03
C LEU A 71 -1.24 -2.72 -8.55
N TYR A 72 -0.54 -1.89 -9.32
CA TYR A 72 -1.11 -0.69 -9.94
C TYR A 72 -2.12 -1.03 -11.05
N PHE A 73 -1.90 -2.11 -11.78
CA PHE A 73 -2.78 -2.58 -12.86
C PHE A 73 -4.03 -3.28 -12.34
N TYR A 74 -3.96 -3.92 -11.17
CA TYR A 74 -5.13 -4.57 -10.53
C TYR A 74 -6.28 -3.59 -10.24
N ARG A 75 -6.01 -2.28 -10.17
CA ARG A 75 -6.99 -1.20 -9.97
C ARG A 75 -7.79 -0.86 -11.24
N ASN A 76 -7.22 -1.07 -12.42
CA ASN A 76 -7.80 -0.69 -13.71
C ASN A 76 -7.57 -1.83 -14.71
N PRO A 77 -8.41 -2.87 -14.68
CA PRO A 77 -8.49 -3.77 -15.82
C PRO A 77 -9.04 -2.94 -16.99
N THR A 78 -8.29 -2.89 -18.09
CA THR A 78 -8.80 -2.41 -19.39
C THR A 78 -10.10 -3.11 -19.77
#